data_AF-A0A919M4U8-F1
#
_entry.id   AF-A0A919M4U8-F1
#
_cell.length_a   1.000
_cell.length_b   1.000
_cell.length_c   1.000
_cell.angle_alpha   90.00
_cell.angle_beta   90.00
_cell.angle_gamma   90.00
#
_symmetry.space_group_name_H-M   'P 1'
#
loop_
_entity.id
_entity.type
_entity.pdbx_description
1 polymer ?
#
loop_
_entity_poly.entity_id
_entity_poly.type
_entity_poly.pdbx_seq_one_letter_code
_entity_poly.pdbx_strand_id
1 'polypeptide(L)'
;MWRIVRWVLLALWLVAAGAAWWGAPREAGVERAFADMASDRVVAYQLGAQWRDNAPDRWFAVPTVEGGEQDRIFAWRTPDGRAHWADISDTPDLKAQLPQHRSANVLGLSTLINGIGLLFTLVFLGVLWAGPTPVTGTRWYWWWLFALIPFGLGVLYWTFREVPWARPEIPETRRTGWRGLGIAIVVSVLVSVILFGLTRLFGEAAFPDVLTP
;
A
#
# COMPACT_ATOMS: atom_id res chain seq x y z
N MET A 1 13.29 5.58 -25.96
CA MET A 1 12.41 4.55 -25.33
C MET A 1 12.60 4.48 -23.81
N TRP A 2 13.81 4.21 -23.31
CA TRP A 2 14.06 4.08 -21.87
C TRP A 2 13.62 5.29 -21.01
N ARG A 3 14.00 6.52 -21.36
CA ARG A 3 13.56 7.70 -20.60
C ARG A 3 12.03 7.76 -20.40
N ILE A 4 11.24 7.29 -21.37
CA ILE A 4 9.76 7.21 -21.26
C ILE A 4 9.36 6.17 -20.22
N VAL A 5 9.93 4.97 -20.27
CA VAL A 5 9.64 3.89 -19.29
C VAL A 5 9.91 4.36 -17.86
N ARG A 6 11.02 5.07 -17.62
CA ARG A 6 11.32 5.66 -16.32
C ARG A 6 10.22 6.60 -15.83
N TRP A 7 9.78 7.53 -16.67
CA TRP A 7 8.72 8.47 -16.28
C TRP A 7 7.39 7.77 -16.08
N VAL A 8 7.09 6.73 -16.87
CA VAL A 8 5.90 5.89 -16.68
C VAL A 8 5.96 5.17 -15.33
N LEU A 9 7.09 4.55 -14.97
CA LEU A 9 7.25 3.90 -13.66
C LEU A 9 7.09 4.90 -12.50
N LEU A 10 7.68 6.09 -12.60
CA LEU A 10 7.53 7.14 -11.60
C LEU A 10 6.08 7.63 -11.50
N ALA A 11 5.40 7.85 -12.63
CA ALA A 11 4.01 8.29 -12.67
C ALA A 11 3.08 7.22 -12.09
N LEU A 12 3.27 5.95 -12.45
CA LEU A 12 2.53 4.83 -11.89
C LEU A 12 2.75 4.71 -10.39
N TRP A 13 3.97 4.95 -9.91
CA TRP A 13 4.27 4.92 -8.49
C TRP A 13 3.53 6.03 -7.74
N LEU A 14 3.53 7.26 -8.29
CA LEU A 14 2.78 8.38 -7.72
C LEU A 14 1.27 8.13 -7.72
N VAL A 15 0.74 7.54 -8.79
CA VAL A 15 -0.69 7.16 -8.88
C VAL A 15 -1.02 6.10 -7.83
N ALA A 16 -0.21 5.04 -7.70
CA ALA A 16 -0.43 3.99 -6.71
C ALA A 16 -0.32 4.53 -5.28
N ALA A 17 0.69 5.34 -4.98
CA ALA A 17 0.88 5.96 -3.67
C ALA A 17 -0.27 6.91 -3.31
N GLY A 18 -0.67 7.77 -4.25
CA GLY A 18 -1.80 8.69 -4.07
C GLY A 18 -3.13 7.94 -3.90
N ALA A 19 -3.37 6.89 -4.71
CA ALA A 19 -4.55 6.05 -4.60
C ALA A 19 -4.60 5.29 -3.27
N ALA A 20 -3.47 4.73 -2.83
CA ALA A 20 -3.35 4.04 -1.56
C ALA A 20 -3.62 4.99 -0.39
N TRP A 21 -3.02 6.19 -0.40
CA TRP A 21 -3.26 7.20 0.64
C TRP A 21 -4.70 7.72 0.64
N TRP A 22 -5.30 7.93 -0.54
CA TRP A 22 -6.67 8.41 -0.65
C TRP A 22 -7.67 7.36 -0.17
N GLY A 23 -7.53 6.12 -0.65
CA GLY A 23 -8.42 5.00 -0.37
C GLY A 23 -8.15 4.27 0.95
N ALA A 24 -7.08 4.62 1.67
CA ALA A 24 -6.78 4.03 2.97
C ALA A 24 -7.97 4.21 3.94
N PRO A 25 -8.44 3.13 4.60
CA PRO A 25 -9.48 3.20 5.60
C PRO A 25 -9.09 4.13 6.74
N ARG A 26 -10.00 5.02 7.14
CA ARG A 26 -9.83 5.92 8.29
C ARG A 26 -10.85 5.59 9.36
N GLU A 27 -10.43 5.54 10.61
CA GLU A 27 -11.34 5.37 11.72
C GLU A 27 -12.33 6.55 11.77
N ALA A 28 -13.59 6.23 12.01
CA ALA A 28 -14.69 7.16 12.13
C ALA A 28 -15.69 6.64 13.18
N GLY A 29 -16.31 7.56 13.92
CA GLY A 29 -17.33 7.21 14.90
C GLY A 29 -18.60 6.63 14.27
N VAL A 30 -19.33 5.85 15.07
CA VAL A 30 -20.60 5.25 14.69
C VAL A 30 -21.64 6.32 14.30
N GLU A 31 -21.58 7.51 14.90
CA GLU A 31 -22.45 8.63 14.56
C GLU A 31 -22.27 9.07 13.11
N ARG A 32 -21.03 9.04 12.62
CA ARG A 32 -20.71 9.37 11.23
C ARG A 32 -21.20 8.30 10.27
N ALA A 33 -21.10 7.03 10.65
CA ALA A 33 -21.67 5.93 9.87
C ALA A 33 -23.19 6.12 9.69
N PHE A 34 -23.90 6.44 10.78
CA PHE A 34 -25.34 6.75 10.72
C PHE A 34 -25.65 7.97 9.85
N ALA A 35 -24.90 9.06 10.00
CA ALA A 35 -25.09 10.27 9.19
C ALA A 35 -24.85 10.00 7.69
N ASP A 36 -23.85 9.19 7.35
CA ASP A 36 -23.54 8.80 5.97
C ASP A 36 -24.62 7.90 5.37
N MET A 37 -25.14 6.95 6.15
CA MET A 37 -26.26 6.10 5.73
C MET A 37 -27.54 6.91 5.54
N ALA A 38 -27.87 7.79 6.48
CA ALA A 38 -29.05 8.65 6.40
C ALA A 38 -29.03 9.60 5.19
N SER A 39 -27.82 9.96 4.74
CA SER A 39 -27.60 10.84 3.59
C SER A 39 -27.38 10.07 2.27
N ASP A 40 -27.59 8.75 2.23
CA ASP A 40 -27.31 7.84 1.10
C ASP A 40 -25.89 8.01 0.51
N ARG A 41 -24.91 8.31 1.38
CA ARG A 41 -23.49 8.42 1.02
C ARG A 41 -22.75 7.09 1.12
N VAL A 42 -23.41 5.99 1.46
CA VAL A 42 -22.77 4.68 1.57
C VAL A 42 -22.91 3.93 0.24
N VAL A 43 -21.86 3.95 -0.59
CA VAL A 43 -21.87 3.26 -1.90
C VAL A 43 -21.49 1.78 -1.80
N ALA A 44 -20.74 1.40 -0.79
CA ALA A 44 -20.38 0.02 -0.48
C ALA A 44 -20.09 -0.10 1.02
N TYR A 45 -20.38 -1.24 1.62
CA TYR A 45 -19.91 -1.55 2.97
C TYR A 45 -19.54 -3.02 3.09
N GLN A 46 -18.80 -3.32 4.15
CA GLN A 46 -18.40 -4.66 4.55
C GLN A 46 -18.38 -4.73 6.08
N LEU A 47 -18.83 -5.87 6.58
CA LEU A 47 -18.72 -6.24 7.98
C LEU A 47 -17.58 -7.24 8.14
N GLY A 48 -16.91 -7.18 9.28
CA GLY A 48 -15.98 -8.23 9.66
C GLY A 48 -15.48 -8.11 11.08
N ALA A 49 -14.68 -9.08 11.49
CA ALA A 49 -14.14 -9.14 12.84
C ALA A 49 -12.89 -8.27 13.01
N GLN A 50 -12.08 -8.16 11.95
CA GLN A 50 -10.77 -7.50 11.99
C GLN A 50 -10.32 -7.03 10.60
N TRP A 51 -9.43 -6.04 10.58
CA TRP A 51 -8.61 -5.73 9.42
C TRP A 51 -7.45 -6.72 9.35
N ARG A 52 -7.18 -7.26 8.17
CA ARG A 52 -6.00 -8.09 7.95
C ARG A 52 -5.23 -7.64 6.73
N ASP A 53 -3.93 -7.53 6.89
CA ASP A 53 -3.03 -7.35 5.76
C ASP A 53 -2.66 -8.73 5.19
N ASN A 54 -3.48 -9.20 4.25
CA ASN A 54 -3.26 -10.47 3.55
C ASN A 54 -2.57 -10.27 2.19
N ALA A 55 -2.12 -9.05 1.87
CA ALA A 55 -1.60 -8.78 0.54
C ALA A 55 -0.27 -9.55 0.32
N PRO A 56 -0.18 -10.43 -0.69
CA PRO A 56 1.07 -11.10 -1.03
C PRO A 56 2.14 -10.11 -1.54
N ASP A 57 1.70 -8.93 -2.01
CA ASP A 57 2.56 -7.89 -2.57
C ASP A 57 2.77 -6.73 -1.58
N ARG A 58 3.96 -6.71 -0.95
CA ARG A 58 4.33 -5.79 0.15
C ARG A 58 4.45 -4.31 -0.19
N TRP A 59 4.25 -3.89 -1.44
CA TRP A 59 4.51 -2.49 -1.82
C TRP A 59 3.33 -1.59 -1.56
N PHE A 60 2.11 -2.04 -1.86
CA PHE A 60 0.91 -1.27 -1.63
C PHE A 60 -0.13 -2.21 -1.01
N ALA A 61 0.18 -2.66 0.21
CA ALA A 61 -0.73 -3.48 0.99
C ALA A 61 -2.06 -2.75 1.12
N VAL A 62 -3.12 -3.40 0.66
CA VAL A 62 -4.48 -2.93 0.88
C VAL A 62 -5.09 -3.85 1.93
N PRO A 63 -5.36 -3.35 3.15
CA PRO A 63 -5.91 -4.18 4.22
C PRO A 63 -7.28 -4.67 3.77
N THR A 64 -7.64 -5.91 4.09
CA THR A 64 -8.98 -6.45 3.80
C THR A 64 -9.72 -6.68 5.10
N VAL A 65 -11.03 -6.42 5.10
CA VAL A 65 -11.89 -6.80 6.22
C VAL A 65 -12.16 -8.30 6.11
N GLU A 66 -11.79 -9.06 7.14
CA GLU A 66 -12.13 -10.48 7.22
C GLU A 66 -13.43 -10.68 8.00
N GLY A 67 -14.34 -11.47 7.44
CA GLY A 67 -15.53 -11.93 8.15
C GLY A 67 -15.16 -12.86 9.30
N GLY A 68 -15.97 -12.86 10.36
CA GLY A 68 -15.82 -13.77 11.50
C GLY A 68 -17.16 -14.04 12.17
N GLU A 69 -17.18 -14.90 13.18
CA GLU A 69 -18.41 -15.19 13.95
C GLU A 69 -18.97 -13.95 14.66
N GLN A 70 -18.09 -12.99 14.97
CA GLN A 70 -18.46 -11.71 15.56
C GLN A 70 -17.97 -10.58 14.66
N ASP A 71 -18.88 -10.00 13.88
CA ASP A 71 -18.58 -8.79 13.13
C ASP A 71 -18.44 -7.60 14.10
N ARG A 72 -17.23 -7.08 14.22
CA ARG A 72 -16.88 -5.97 15.12
C ARG A 72 -16.59 -4.68 14.38
N ILE A 73 -16.31 -4.77 13.08
CA ILE A 73 -15.93 -3.65 12.23
C ILE A 73 -17.02 -3.44 11.19
N PHE A 74 -17.51 -2.21 11.10
CA PHE A 74 -18.28 -1.73 9.97
C PHE A 74 -17.39 -0.85 9.11
N ALA A 75 -17.00 -1.32 7.94
CA ALA A 75 -16.23 -0.55 6.97
C ALA A 75 -17.14 -0.11 5.83
N TRP A 76 -17.09 1.15 5.42
CA TRP A 76 -17.90 1.68 4.32
C TRP A 76 -17.10 2.61 3.42
N ARG A 77 -17.60 2.77 2.20
CA ARG A 77 -17.03 3.65 1.18
C ARG A 77 -18.04 4.72 0.79
N THR A 78 -17.54 5.93 0.61
CA THR A 78 -18.29 7.10 0.13
C THR A 78 -18.10 7.35 -1.37
N PRO A 79 -18.98 8.14 -2.04
CA PRO A 79 -18.90 8.41 -3.49
C PRO A 79 -17.57 9.03 -3.95
N ASP A 80 -16.87 9.73 -3.06
CA ASP A 80 -15.53 10.29 -3.30
C ASP A 80 -14.41 9.21 -3.28
N GLY A 81 -14.75 7.95 -3.06
CA GLY A 81 -13.83 6.81 -3.10
C GLY A 81 -13.04 6.60 -1.80
N ARG A 82 -13.32 7.37 -0.74
CA ARG A 82 -12.70 7.19 0.58
C ARG A 82 -13.35 6.03 1.33
N ALA A 83 -12.53 5.30 2.06
CA ALA A 83 -12.97 4.24 2.96
C ALA A 83 -12.92 4.75 4.41
N HIS A 84 -13.94 4.37 5.18
CA HIS A 84 -14.10 4.66 6.58
C HIS A 84 -14.41 3.37 7.34
N TRP A 85 -14.10 3.32 8.62
CA TRP A 85 -14.49 2.20 9.46
C TRP A 85 -14.83 2.64 10.88
N ALA A 86 -15.71 1.89 11.53
CA ALA A 86 -16.11 2.08 12.92
C ALA A 86 -16.10 0.74 13.65
N ASP A 87 -15.67 0.74 14.92
CA ASP A 87 -15.94 -0.38 15.82
C ASP A 87 -17.42 -0.33 16.23
N ILE A 88 -18.11 -1.45 16.02
CA ILE A 88 -19.54 -1.62 16.26
C ILE A 88 -19.82 -2.68 17.34
N SER A 89 -18.78 -3.10 18.08
CA SER A 89 -18.87 -4.10 19.15
C SER A 89 -19.90 -3.70 20.20
N ASP A 90 -19.97 -2.41 20.52
CA ASP A 90 -20.85 -1.86 21.55
C ASP A 90 -22.14 -1.21 20.98
N THR A 91 -22.43 -1.39 19.69
CA THR A 91 -23.61 -0.76 19.05
C THR A 91 -24.47 -1.77 18.29
N PRO A 92 -25.28 -2.59 18.99
CA PRO A 92 -26.15 -3.57 18.34
C PRO A 92 -27.20 -2.94 17.43
N ASP A 93 -27.61 -1.70 17.70
CA ASP A 93 -28.61 -0.96 16.92
C ASP A 93 -28.13 -0.65 15.49
N LEU A 94 -26.82 -0.44 15.31
CA LEU A 94 -26.25 -0.20 13.98
C LEU A 94 -26.40 -1.46 13.12
N LYS A 95 -26.07 -2.63 13.67
CA LYS A 95 -26.19 -3.93 12.95
C LYS A 95 -27.62 -4.19 12.47
N ALA A 96 -28.62 -3.86 13.28
CA ALA A 96 -30.02 -4.05 12.94
C ALA A 96 -30.49 -3.13 11.78
N GLN A 97 -29.86 -1.97 11.61
CA GLN A 97 -30.21 -0.99 10.59
C GLN A 97 -29.39 -1.14 9.29
N LEU A 98 -28.35 -1.97 9.29
CA LEU A 98 -27.55 -2.21 8.10
C LEU A 98 -28.42 -2.86 7.02
N PRO A 99 -28.36 -2.37 5.77
CA PRO A 99 -29.03 -3.04 4.66
C PRO A 99 -28.57 -4.51 4.60
N GLN A 100 -29.42 -5.43 4.17
CA GLN A 100 -29.00 -6.82 3.96
C GLN A 100 -28.26 -7.04 2.62
N HIS A 101 -28.27 -6.05 1.72
CA HIS A 101 -27.99 -6.24 0.28
C HIS A 101 -26.84 -5.39 -0.31
N ARG A 102 -25.90 -4.85 0.46
CA ARG A 102 -24.75 -4.10 -0.11
C ARG A 102 -23.39 -4.54 0.44
N SER A 103 -23.06 -5.82 0.25
CA SER A 103 -21.68 -6.30 0.33
C SER A 103 -20.95 -6.03 -0.99
N ALA A 104 -20.17 -4.96 -1.04
CA ALA A 104 -19.30 -4.66 -2.17
C ALA A 104 -17.91 -4.28 -1.66
N ASN A 105 -16.89 -4.41 -2.52
CA ASN A 105 -15.51 -4.10 -2.14
C ASN A 105 -15.41 -2.64 -1.64
N VAL A 106 -15.14 -2.49 -0.34
CA VAL A 106 -14.99 -1.19 0.35
C VAL A 106 -13.76 -0.44 -0.16
N LEU A 107 -12.78 -1.17 -0.70
CA LEU A 107 -11.52 -0.64 -1.20
C LEU A 107 -11.57 -0.58 -2.72
N GLY A 108 -12.33 0.38 -3.25
CA GLY A 108 -12.52 0.53 -4.69
C GLY A 108 -11.25 0.67 -5.51
N LEU A 109 -10.19 1.20 -4.91
CA LEU A 109 -8.90 1.42 -5.55
C LEU A 109 -7.96 0.20 -5.44
N SER A 110 -8.34 -0.85 -4.71
CA SER A 110 -7.47 -2.00 -4.47
C SER A 110 -7.06 -2.71 -5.77
N THR A 111 -7.99 -2.87 -6.71
CA THR A 111 -7.70 -3.47 -8.02
C THR A 111 -6.68 -2.67 -8.81
N LEU A 112 -6.79 -1.32 -8.79
CA LEU A 112 -5.83 -0.44 -9.47
C LEU A 112 -4.44 -0.56 -8.83
N ILE A 113 -4.40 -0.46 -7.50
CA ILE A 113 -3.16 -0.51 -6.71
C ILE A 113 -2.45 -1.86 -6.91
N ASN A 114 -3.18 -2.98 -6.79
CA ASN A 114 -2.65 -4.32 -7.01
C ASN A 114 -2.18 -4.52 -8.45
N GLY A 115 -2.92 -3.98 -9.44
CA GLY A 115 -2.51 -4.04 -10.84
C GLY A 115 -1.20 -3.31 -11.11
N ILE A 116 -0.99 -2.14 -10.49
CA ILE A 116 0.28 -1.41 -10.59
C ILE A 116 1.41 -2.16 -9.87
N GLY A 117 1.13 -2.72 -8.68
CA GLY A 117 2.06 -3.58 -7.96
C GLY A 117 2.52 -4.77 -8.82
N LEU A 118 1.59 -5.53 -9.37
CA LEU A 118 1.89 -6.65 -10.26
C LEU A 118 2.72 -6.23 -11.48
N LEU A 119 2.38 -5.10 -12.11
CA LEU A 119 3.15 -4.56 -13.24
C LEU A 119 4.59 -4.24 -12.85
N PHE A 120 4.82 -3.60 -11.69
CA PHE A 120 6.16 -3.35 -11.16
C PHE A 120 6.91 -4.66 -10.89
N THR A 121 6.23 -5.68 -10.36
CA THR A 121 6.78 -7.03 -10.15
C THR A 121 7.29 -7.63 -11.44
N LEU A 122 6.44 -7.66 -12.46
CA LEU A 122 6.78 -8.24 -13.76
C LEU A 122 7.90 -7.48 -14.47
N VAL A 123 7.85 -6.14 -14.47
CA VAL A 123 8.88 -5.31 -15.10
C VAL A 123 10.23 -5.53 -14.41
N PHE A 124 10.27 -5.48 -13.08
CA PHE A 124 11.51 -5.65 -12.35
C PHE A 124 12.08 -7.06 -12.51
N LEU A 125 11.26 -8.11 -12.38
CA LEU A 125 11.71 -9.50 -12.58
C LEU A 125 12.23 -9.72 -14.00
N GLY A 126 11.53 -9.20 -15.00
CA GLY A 126 11.96 -9.26 -16.40
C GLY A 126 13.32 -8.60 -16.60
N VAL A 127 13.53 -7.41 -16.03
CA VAL A 127 14.83 -6.71 -16.11
C VAL A 127 15.91 -7.40 -15.28
N LEU A 128 15.58 -7.94 -14.11
CA LEU A 128 16.54 -8.65 -13.27
C LEU A 128 17.03 -9.94 -13.94
N TRP A 129 16.14 -10.64 -14.65
CA TRP A 129 16.44 -11.92 -15.30
C TRP A 129 17.11 -11.74 -16.67
N ALA A 130 16.44 -11.01 -17.58
CA ALA A 130 16.83 -10.85 -18.97
C ALA A 130 17.50 -9.51 -19.30
N GLY A 131 17.50 -8.56 -18.35
CA GLY A 131 18.07 -7.24 -18.57
C GLY A 131 19.59 -7.17 -18.42
N PRO A 132 20.18 -6.01 -18.79
CA PRO A 132 21.61 -5.74 -18.67
C PRO A 132 22.12 -5.99 -17.24
N THR A 133 23.40 -6.33 -17.11
CA THR A 133 23.99 -6.46 -15.78
C THR A 133 23.94 -5.11 -15.06
N PRO A 134 23.47 -5.06 -13.80
CA PRO A 134 23.42 -3.80 -13.06
C PRO A 134 24.83 -3.24 -12.86
N VAL A 135 24.96 -1.91 -12.89
CA VAL A 135 26.23 -1.18 -12.85
C VAL A 135 26.73 -1.02 -11.43
N THR A 136 25.85 -0.75 -10.46
CA THR A 136 26.25 -0.35 -9.10
C THR A 136 26.22 -1.49 -8.08
N GLY A 137 25.48 -2.57 -8.37
CA GLY A 137 25.31 -3.70 -7.47
C GLY A 137 25.12 -5.02 -8.22
N THR A 138 25.17 -6.12 -7.48
CA THR A 138 24.79 -7.42 -8.04
C THR A 138 23.27 -7.50 -8.22
N ARG A 139 22.79 -8.46 -9.04
CA ARG A 139 21.35 -8.77 -9.13
C ARG A 139 20.75 -9.06 -7.73
N TRP A 140 21.49 -9.78 -6.90
CA TRP A 140 21.10 -10.06 -5.52
C TRP A 140 21.02 -8.82 -4.63
N TYR A 141 21.90 -7.83 -4.81
CA TYR A 141 21.79 -6.55 -4.10
C TYR A 141 20.44 -5.88 -4.38
N TRP A 142 20.07 -5.81 -5.66
CA TRP A 142 18.82 -5.19 -6.11
C TRP A 142 17.57 -5.98 -5.72
N TRP A 143 17.65 -7.31 -5.77
CA TRP A 143 16.60 -8.20 -5.30
C TRP A 143 16.17 -7.87 -3.87
N TRP A 144 17.14 -7.74 -2.95
CA TRP A 144 16.81 -7.44 -1.55
C TRP A 144 16.16 -6.08 -1.35
N LEU A 145 16.65 -5.04 -2.03
CA LEU A 145 16.05 -3.70 -1.94
C LEU A 145 14.61 -3.69 -2.46
N PHE A 146 14.36 -4.44 -3.52
CA PHE A 146 13.04 -4.56 -4.12
C PHE A 146 12.06 -5.38 -3.27
N ALA A 147 12.52 -6.51 -2.74
CA ALA A 147 11.69 -7.43 -1.98
C ALA A 147 11.35 -6.93 -0.56
N LEU A 148 12.26 -6.18 0.06
CA LEU A 148 12.15 -5.84 1.48
C LEU A 148 11.83 -4.37 1.76
N ILE A 149 12.19 -3.43 0.87
CA ILE A 149 11.88 -2.02 1.11
C ILE A 149 10.40 -1.76 0.77
N PRO A 150 9.59 -1.27 1.72
CA PRO A 150 8.15 -1.06 1.52
C PRO A 150 7.87 0.06 0.52
N PHE A 151 6.59 0.19 0.13
CA PHE A 151 6.11 1.25 -0.77
C PHE A 151 6.80 1.26 -2.14
N GLY A 152 7.42 0.16 -2.57
CA GLY A 152 8.17 0.11 -3.82
C GLY A 152 9.33 1.12 -3.88
N LEU A 153 9.83 1.64 -2.75
CA LEU A 153 10.93 2.61 -2.75
C LEU A 153 12.22 2.00 -3.33
N GLY A 154 12.39 0.68 -3.24
CA GLY A 154 13.44 -0.06 -3.92
C GLY A 154 13.38 0.10 -5.46
N VAL A 155 12.17 0.08 -6.04
CA VAL A 155 11.95 0.33 -7.49
C VAL A 155 12.30 1.75 -7.85
N LEU A 156 11.89 2.74 -7.04
CA LEU A 156 12.25 4.12 -7.26
C LEU A 156 13.78 4.29 -7.26
N TYR A 157 14.43 3.81 -6.20
CA TYR A 157 15.88 3.90 -6.06
C TYR A 157 16.60 3.22 -7.23
N TRP A 158 16.13 2.06 -7.68
CA TRP A 158 16.63 1.38 -8.88
C TRP A 158 16.45 2.23 -10.14
N THR A 159 15.28 2.83 -10.34
CA THR A 159 14.95 3.68 -11.50
C THR A 159 15.84 4.93 -11.59
N PHE A 160 16.34 5.43 -10.46
CA PHE A 160 17.27 6.57 -10.44
C PHE A 160 18.74 6.17 -10.59
N ARG A 161 19.11 4.96 -10.17
CA ARG A 161 20.52 4.55 -10.03
C ARG A 161 21.04 3.62 -11.12
N GLU A 162 20.19 2.80 -11.73
CA GLU A 162 20.66 1.78 -12.66
C GLU A 162 20.54 2.17 -14.14
N VAL A 163 21.28 1.46 -14.97
CA VAL A 163 21.22 1.61 -16.43
C VAL A 163 19.93 0.97 -16.95
N PRO A 164 19.27 1.59 -17.95
CA PRO A 164 19.76 2.67 -18.81
C PRO A 164 19.38 4.10 -18.39
N TRP A 165 19.05 4.32 -17.12
CA TRP A 165 18.48 5.59 -16.65
C TRP A 165 19.52 6.65 -16.28
N ALA A 166 20.72 6.23 -15.87
CA ALA A 166 21.81 7.07 -15.41
C ALA A 166 23.08 6.89 -16.27
N ARG A 167 23.93 7.92 -16.35
CA ARG A 167 25.26 7.78 -16.97
C ARG A 167 26.08 6.81 -16.13
N PRO A 168 26.69 5.77 -16.72
CA PRO A 168 27.43 4.79 -15.95
C PRO A 168 28.75 5.39 -15.47
N GLU A 169 28.77 5.82 -14.21
CA GLU A 169 30.02 5.85 -13.44
C GLU A 169 30.23 4.44 -12.91
N ILE A 170 31.20 3.71 -13.49
CA ILE A 170 31.50 2.36 -13.07
C ILE A 170 32.16 2.46 -11.68
N PRO A 171 31.52 1.97 -10.60
CA PRO A 171 32.12 2.04 -9.28
C PRO A 171 33.30 1.06 -9.19
N GLU A 172 34.37 1.47 -8.51
CA GLU A 172 35.56 0.63 -8.26
C GLU A 172 35.21 -0.68 -7.53
N THR A 173 34.15 -0.66 -6.70
CA THR A 173 33.64 -1.84 -6.00
C THR A 173 32.12 -1.99 -6.17
N ARG A 174 31.69 -3.15 -6.68
CA ARG A 174 30.26 -3.47 -6.81
C ARG A 174 29.66 -3.81 -5.45
N ARG A 175 28.45 -3.31 -5.18
CA ARG A 175 27.71 -3.63 -3.95
C ARG A 175 27.26 -5.09 -3.95
N THR A 176 27.55 -5.81 -2.88
CA THR A 176 27.25 -7.25 -2.73
C THR A 176 25.81 -7.50 -2.27
N GLY A 177 25.32 -8.73 -2.46
CA GLY A 177 23.98 -9.14 -2.05
C GLY A 177 23.72 -8.92 -0.55
N TRP A 178 24.64 -9.36 0.31
CA TRP A 178 24.52 -9.19 1.77
C TRP A 178 24.42 -7.74 2.22
N ARG A 179 25.15 -6.83 1.55
CA ARG A 179 25.02 -5.39 1.81
C ARG A 179 23.63 -4.88 1.41
N GLY A 180 23.05 -5.42 0.35
CA GLY A 180 21.68 -5.12 -0.07
C GLY A 180 20.66 -5.53 0.98
N LEU A 181 20.79 -6.75 1.52
CA LEU A 181 19.95 -7.24 2.61
C LEU A 181 20.04 -6.35 3.85
N GLY A 182 21.25 -6.03 4.31
CA GLY A 182 21.45 -5.16 5.47
C GLY A 182 20.86 -3.77 5.28
N ILE A 183 21.06 -3.15 4.11
CA ILE A 183 20.46 -1.85 3.78
C ILE A 183 18.94 -1.95 3.77
N ALA A 184 18.38 -2.99 3.15
CA ALA A 184 16.93 -3.12 3.04
C ALA A 184 16.28 -3.24 4.42
N ILE A 185 16.84 -4.05 5.32
CA ILE A 185 16.36 -4.19 6.71
C ILE A 185 16.40 -2.83 7.43
N VAL A 186 17.53 -2.13 7.38
CA VAL A 186 17.68 -0.83 8.06
C VAL A 186 16.69 0.20 7.52
N VAL A 187 16.53 0.28 6.19
CA VAL A 187 15.58 1.20 5.56
C VAL A 187 14.14 0.86 5.93
N SER A 188 13.76 -0.42 5.92
CA SER A 188 12.40 -0.82 6.29
C SER A 188 12.08 -0.49 7.74
N VAL A 189 13.00 -0.75 8.67
CA VAL A 189 12.85 -0.35 10.07
C VAL A 189 12.72 1.17 10.20
N LEU A 190 13.58 1.93 9.50
CA LEU A 190 13.54 3.38 9.53
C LEU A 190 12.21 3.93 8.99
N VAL A 191 11.70 3.38 7.90
CA VAL A 191 10.40 3.76 7.33
C VAL A 191 9.27 3.48 8.32
N SER A 192 9.26 2.30 8.96
CA SER A 192 8.28 1.98 10.01
C SER A 192 8.32 2.98 11.17
N VAL A 193 9.52 3.33 11.65
CA VAL A 193 9.69 4.31 12.74
C VAL A 193 9.20 5.70 12.32
N ILE A 194 9.51 6.13 11.10
CA ILE A 194 9.06 7.42 10.57
C ILE A 194 7.53 7.44 10.48
N LEU A 195 6.91 6.40 9.92
CA LEU A 195 5.45 6.33 9.81
C LEU A 195 4.79 6.36 11.17
N PHE A 196 5.28 5.56 12.12
CA PHE A 196 4.80 5.59 13.49
C PHE A 196 4.94 6.97 14.14
N GLY A 197 6.05 7.67 13.91
CA GLY A 197 6.22 9.05 14.38
C GLY A 197 5.22 10.02 13.74
N LEU A 198 4.98 9.89 12.44
CA LEU A 198 4.03 10.74 11.71
C LEU A 198 2.59 10.52 12.16
N THR A 199 2.16 9.27 12.38
CA THR A 199 0.80 8.97 12.90
C THR A 199 0.62 9.57 14.29
N ARG A 200 1.64 9.48 15.16
CA ARG A 200 1.61 10.10 16.50
C ARG A 200 1.57 11.62 16.49
N LEU A 201 2.25 12.27 15.53
CA LEU A 201 2.33 13.73 15.47
C LEU A 201 1.13 14.39 14.79
N PHE A 202 0.60 13.76 13.74
CA PHE A 202 -0.44 14.36 12.89
C PHE A 202 -1.82 13.70 13.03
N GLY A 203 -1.90 12.59 13.77
CA GLY A 203 -3.12 11.82 13.98
C GLY A 203 -3.59 11.04 12.74
N GLU A 204 -4.58 10.18 12.96
CA GLU A 204 -5.13 9.28 11.93
C GLU A 204 -5.83 9.98 10.76
N ALA A 205 -6.23 11.24 10.97
CA ALA A 205 -6.86 12.04 9.92
C ALA A 205 -5.91 12.28 8.73
N ALA A 206 -4.61 12.49 9.01
CA ALA A 206 -3.59 12.75 8.00
C ALA A 206 -2.85 11.49 7.56
N PHE A 207 -2.54 10.60 8.52
CA PHE A 207 -1.86 9.33 8.29
C PHE A 207 -2.68 8.21 8.92
N PRO A 208 -3.53 7.52 8.14
CA PRO A 208 -4.36 6.44 8.68
C PRO A 208 -3.50 5.32 9.25
N ASP A 209 -3.85 4.85 10.45
CA ASP A 209 -3.23 3.69 11.07
C ASP A 209 -3.74 2.44 10.35
N VAL A 210 -2.98 1.99 9.35
CA VAL A 210 -3.24 0.73 8.63
C VAL A 210 -2.27 -0.37 9.10
N LEU A 211 -1.31 -0.03 9.97
CA LEU A 211 -0.12 -0.84 10.24
C LEU A 211 0.20 -0.99 11.74
N THR A 212 -0.80 -1.32 12.55
CA THR A 212 -0.55 -1.97 13.85
C THR A 212 -1.13 -3.38 13.80
N PRO A 213 -0.29 -4.44 13.85
CA PRO A 213 -0.77 -5.80 14.09
C PRO A 213 -1.38 -5.96 15.48
#